data_AF-A0A2L2XDF9-F1
#
_entry.id   AF-A0A2L2XDF9-F1
#
_cell.length_a   1.000
_cell.length_b   1.000
_cell.length_c   1.000
_cell.angle_alpha   90.00
_cell.angle_beta   90.00
_cell.angle_gamma   90.00
#
_symmetry.space_group_name_H-M   'P 1'
#
loop_
_entity.id
_entity.type
_entity.pdbx_description
1 polymer ?
#
loop_
_entity_poly.entity_id
_entity_poly.type
_entity_poly.pdbx_seq_one_letter_code
_entity_poly.pdbx_strand_id
1 'polypeptide(L)'
;MDINKKCQLITLNTLIHSAGNGYDYELNIEIYTELKNEIIKKLESIINPIIEEYKKYEKHLFCKKYGVDMDYKIEENLDLLAKSIQSHAEINKYVTVLKMVEERIDESRKKFDELKNTTTTVAK
;
A
#
# COMPACT_ATOMS: atom_id res chain seq x y z
N MET A 1 6.36 16.58 6.98
CA MET A 1 7.69 17.17 7.22
C MET A 1 7.70 18.61 6.75
N ASP A 2 8.33 19.51 7.49
CA ASP A 2 8.45 20.93 7.11
C ASP A 2 9.45 21.13 5.94
N ILE A 3 9.35 22.25 5.23
CA ILE A 3 10.16 22.58 4.05
C ILE A 3 11.66 22.69 4.39
N ASN A 4 12.02 23.20 5.57
CA ASN A 4 13.42 23.29 5.98
C ASN A 4 14.02 21.89 6.17
N LYS A 5 13.29 20.96 6.79
CA LYS A 5 13.69 19.56 6.86
C LYS A 5 13.82 18.91 5.47
N LYS A 6 12.90 19.18 4.55
CA LYS A 6 12.98 18.68 3.16
C LYS A 6 14.23 19.19 2.44
N CYS A 7 14.56 20.48 2.58
CA CYS A 7 15.76 21.05 2.01
C CYS A 7 17.04 20.45 2.61
N GLN A 8 17.10 20.31 3.94
CA GLN A 8 18.23 19.67 4.61
C GLN A 8 18.41 18.22 4.15
N LEU A 9 17.32 17.47 3.99
CA LEU A 9 17.33 16.09 3.48
C LEU A 9 17.83 15.99 2.04
N ILE A 10 17.40 16.88 1.15
CA ILE A 10 17.90 16.89 -0.25
C ILE A 10 19.41 17.20 -0.28
N THR A 11 19.86 18.18 0.51
CA THR A 11 21.29 18.53 0.59
C THR A 11 22.12 17.39 1.17
N LEU A 12 21.66 16.76 2.25
CA LEU A 12 22.31 15.60 2.85
C LEU A 12 22.38 14.43 1.88
N ASN A 13 21.30 14.09 1.19
CA ASN A 13 21.27 12.98 0.23
C ASN A 13 22.17 13.22 -0.98
N THR A 14 22.23 14.44 -1.50
CA THR A 14 23.15 14.78 -2.59
C THR A 14 24.61 14.58 -2.18
N LEU A 15 24.96 15.01 -0.96
CA LEU A 15 26.30 14.84 -0.39
C LEU A 15 26.62 13.36 -0.10
N ILE A 16 25.66 12.63 0.46
CA ILE A 16 25.75 11.21 0.79
C ILE A 16 25.92 10.33 -0.44
N HIS A 17 25.16 10.57 -1.52
CA HIS A 17 25.28 9.84 -2.78
C HIS A 17 26.63 10.10 -3.44
N SER A 18 27.14 11.34 -3.35
CA SER A 18 28.48 11.69 -3.86
C SER A 18 29.62 11.05 -3.06
N ALA A 19 29.37 10.69 -1.79
CA ALA A 19 30.33 10.04 -0.89
C ALA A 19 30.22 8.50 -0.84
N GLY A 20 29.28 7.91 -1.59
CA GLY A 20 29.16 6.47 -1.78
C GLY A 20 28.65 5.64 -0.59
N ASN A 21 28.31 6.25 0.56
CA ASN A 21 28.10 5.49 1.81
C ASN A 21 26.97 5.97 2.75
N GLY A 22 26.13 6.94 2.38
CA GLY A 22 25.01 7.31 3.26
C GLY A 22 23.73 6.60 2.88
N TYR A 23 23.21 5.80 3.80
CA TYR A 23 21.86 5.27 3.74
C TYR A 23 21.00 6.22 4.58
N ASP A 24 20.23 7.10 3.94
CA ASP A 24 19.34 8.02 4.65
C ASP A 24 18.04 7.30 4.99
N TYR A 25 17.99 6.74 6.20
CA TYR A 25 16.84 5.96 6.65
C TYR A 25 15.58 6.82 6.80
N GLU A 26 15.67 8.13 7.10
CA GLU A 26 14.50 9.02 7.23
C GLU A 26 13.87 9.24 5.84
N LEU A 27 14.69 9.55 4.81
CA LEU A 27 14.20 9.69 3.44
C LEU A 27 13.65 8.36 2.89
N ASN A 28 14.35 7.26 3.11
CA ASN A 28 13.89 5.94 2.65
C ASN A 28 12.54 5.56 3.26
N ILE A 29 12.31 5.86 4.55
CA ILE A 29 11.01 5.65 5.18
C ILE A 29 9.93 6.49 4.49
N GLU A 30 10.21 7.76 4.15
CA GLU A 30 9.25 8.61 3.42
C GLU A 30 8.92 8.03 2.05
N ILE A 31 9.93 7.66 1.24
CA ILE A 31 9.77 7.06 -0.09
C ILE A 31 8.97 5.75 -0.03
N TYR A 32 9.35 4.83 0.86
CA TYR A 32 8.63 3.56 0.98
C TYR A 32 7.20 3.75 1.50
N THR A 33 6.95 4.77 2.33
CA THR A 33 5.60 5.11 2.79
C THR A 33 4.75 5.68 1.64
N GLU A 34 5.32 6.52 0.79
CA GLU A 34 4.64 7.00 -0.43
C GLU A 34 4.28 5.83 -1.35
N LEU A 35 5.26 4.96 -1.64
CA LEU A 35 5.04 3.76 -2.46
C LEU A 35 3.98 2.82 -1.86
N LYS A 36 3.99 2.61 -0.54
CA LYS A 36 2.95 1.86 0.18
C LYS A 36 1.55 2.44 -0.10
N ASN A 37 1.40 3.75 0.01
CA ASN A 37 0.12 4.43 -0.21
C ASN A 37 -0.35 4.30 -1.67
N GLU A 38 0.57 4.37 -2.64
CA GLU A 38 0.25 4.15 -4.06
C GLU A 38 -0.23 2.71 -4.33
N ILE A 39 0.45 1.71 -3.75
CA ILE A 39 0.06 0.29 -3.87
C ILE A 39 -1.32 0.05 -3.25
N ILE A 40 -1.60 0.62 -2.07
CA ILE A 40 -2.92 0.51 -1.42
C ILE A 40 -4.01 1.09 -2.33
N LYS A 41 -3.83 2.30 -2.86
CA LYS A 41 -4.79 2.90 -3.80
C LYS A 41 -5.03 2.02 -5.03
N LYS A 42 -3.97 1.38 -5.54
CA LYS A 42 -4.08 0.47 -6.68
C LYS A 42 -4.86 -0.80 -6.32
N LEU A 43 -4.60 -1.39 -5.16
CA LEU A 43 -5.38 -2.53 -4.63
C LEU A 43 -6.86 -2.17 -4.45
N GLU A 44 -7.15 -1.03 -3.84
CA GLU A 44 -8.53 -0.52 -3.65
C GLU A 44 -9.25 -0.35 -5.00
N SER A 45 -8.55 0.17 -6.02
CA SER A 45 -9.13 0.34 -7.36
C SER A 45 -9.54 -0.96 -8.04
N ILE A 46 -8.90 -2.09 -7.68
CA ILE A 46 -9.20 -3.42 -8.21
C ILE A 46 -10.28 -4.11 -7.37
N ILE A 47 -10.18 -4.02 -6.04
CA ILE A 47 -11.03 -4.76 -5.10
C ILE A 47 -12.41 -4.12 -4.95
N ASN A 48 -12.50 -2.80 -4.89
CA ASN A 48 -13.77 -2.10 -4.62
C ASN A 48 -14.87 -2.40 -5.66
N PRO A 49 -14.60 -2.42 -6.98
CA PRO A 49 -15.60 -2.82 -7.97
C PRO A 49 -16.13 -4.24 -7.74
N ILE A 50 -15.25 -5.19 -7.40
CA ILE A 50 -15.64 -6.59 -7.14
C ILE A 50 -16.55 -6.68 -5.90
N ILE A 51 -16.21 -5.94 -4.84
CA ILE A 51 -17.03 -5.86 -3.62
C ILE A 51 -18.41 -5.25 -3.93
N GLU A 52 -18.49 -4.19 -4.72
CA GLU A 52 -19.77 -3.57 -5.06
C GLU A 52 -20.65 -4.49 -5.90
N GLU A 53 -20.07 -5.22 -6.85
CA GLU A 53 -20.81 -6.26 -7.60
C GLU A 53 -21.28 -7.39 -6.69
N TYR A 54 -20.45 -7.86 -5.77
CA TYR A 54 -20.84 -8.87 -4.78
C TYR A 54 -21.98 -8.38 -3.87
N LYS A 55 -21.95 -7.12 -3.43
CA LYS A 55 -23.04 -6.52 -2.64
C LYS A 55 -24.36 -6.47 -3.43
N LYS A 56 -24.32 -6.15 -4.73
CA LYS A 56 -25.52 -6.17 -5.58
C LYS A 56 -26.09 -7.58 -5.69
N TYR A 57 -25.22 -8.57 -5.88
CA TYR A 57 -25.61 -9.98 -5.94
C TYR A 57 -26.29 -10.46 -4.65
N GLU A 58 -25.69 -10.20 -3.48
CA GLU A 58 -26.27 -10.57 -2.18
C GLU A 58 -27.64 -9.91 -1.95
N LYS A 59 -27.78 -8.62 -2.29
CA LYS A 59 -29.07 -7.90 -2.20
C LYS A 59 -30.14 -8.53 -3.08
N HIS A 60 -29.79 -8.93 -4.30
CA HIS A 60 -30.73 -9.61 -5.19
C HIS A 60 -31.15 -10.98 -4.66
N LEU A 61 -30.20 -11.80 -4.19
CA LEU A 61 -30.52 -13.09 -3.59
C LEU A 61 -31.48 -12.93 -2.40
N PHE A 62 -31.24 -11.94 -1.56
CA PHE A 62 -32.12 -11.61 -0.45
C PHE A 62 -33.52 -11.24 -0.95
N CYS A 63 -33.65 -10.31 -1.89
CA CYS A 63 -34.96 -9.87 -2.42
C CYS A 63 -35.72 -11.04 -3.08
N LYS A 64 -35.04 -11.85 -3.90
CA LYS A 64 -35.59 -13.04 -4.54
C LYS A 64 -36.14 -14.05 -3.54
N LYS A 65 -35.42 -14.28 -2.43
CA LYS A 65 -35.85 -15.20 -1.36
C LYS A 65 -37.19 -14.79 -0.74
N TYR A 66 -37.48 -13.49 -0.68
CA TYR A 66 -38.70 -12.96 -0.08
C TYR A 66 -39.75 -12.54 -1.11
N GLY A 67 -39.56 -12.86 -2.40
CA GLY A 67 -40.52 -12.53 -3.46
C GLY A 67 -40.65 -11.03 -3.74
N VAL A 68 -39.65 -10.23 -3.37
CA VAL A 68 -39.60 -8.80 -3.67
C VAL A 68 -38.98 -8.63 -5.05
N ASP A 69 -39.79 -8.17 -6.00
CA ASP A 69 -39.33 -7.89 -7.36
C ASP A 69 -38.58 -6.56 -7.37
N MET A 70 -37.26 -6.64 -7.45
CA MET A 70 -36.37 -5.50 -7.60
C MET A 70 -35.70 -5.65 -8.95
N ASP A 71 -35.76 -4.58 -9.75
CA ASP A 71 -35.32 -4.52 -11.15
C ASP A 71 -33.77 -4.56 -11.25
N TYR A 72 -33.19 -5.67 -10.79
CA TYR A 72 -31.76 -5.94 -10.80
C TYR A 72 -31.40 -6.61 -12.12
N LYS A 73 -30.82 -5.83 -13.04
CA LYS A 73 -30.05 -6.40 -14.16
C LYS A 73 -28.75 -6.99 -13.62
N ILE A 74 -28.81 -8.24 -13.17
CA ILE A 74 -27.60 -9.03 -12.89
C ILE A 74 -27.23 -9.73 -14.19
N GLU A 75 -26.19 -9.21 -14.84
CA GLU A 75 -25.44 -10.03 -15.79
C GLU A 75 -24.85 -11.21 -15.00
N GLU A 76 -25.11 -12.42 -15.49
CA GLU A 76 -25.00 -13.67 -14.74
C GLU A 76 -23.71 -13.83 -13.93
N ASN A 77 -23.82 -14.52 -12.78
CA ASN A 77 -22.76 -14.93 -11.84
C ASN A 77 -21.38 -15.30 -12.43
N LEU A 78 -21.34 -15.74 -13.70
CA LEU A 78 -20.13 -16.07 -14.43
C LEU A 78 -19.18 -14.86 -14.59
N ASP A 79 -19.70 -13.65 -14.77
CA ASP A 79 -18.88 -12.45 -14.97
C ASP A 79 -18.19 -12.02 -13.66
N LEU A 80 -18.89 -12.12 -12.52
CA LEU A 80 -18.33 -11.88 -11.18
C LEU A 80 -17.21 -12.88 -10.83
N LEU A 81 -17.43 -14.16 -11.13
CA LEU A 81 -16.44 -15.22 -10.91
C LEU A 81 -15.21 -15.03 -11.81
N ALA A 82 -15.41 -14.73 -13.10
CA ALA A 82 -14.33 -14.48 -14.05
C ALA A 82 -13.50 -13.25 -13.66
N LYS A 83 -14.15 -12.14 -13.31
CA LYS A 83 -13.49 -10.92 -12.82
C LYS A 83 -12.69 -11.17 -11.54
N SER A 84 -13.23 -11.95 -10.61
CA SER A 84 -12.55 -12.32 -9.37
C SER A 84 -11.30 -13.17 -9.63
N ILE A 85 -11.41 -14.20 -10.48
CA ILE A 85 -10.28 -15.07 -10.86
C ILE A 85 -9.20 -14.26 -11.58
N GLN A 86 -9.58 -13.42 -12.55
CA GLN A 86 -8.64 -12.59 -13.32
C GLN A 86 -7.92 -11.59 -12.42
N SER A 87 -8.65 -10.97 -11.49
CA SER A 87 -8.09 -9.98 -10.55
C SER A 87 -7.21 -10.62 -9.49
N HIS A 88 -7.40 -11.89 -9.14
CA HIS A 88 -6.65 -12.58 -8.10
C HIS A 88 -5.13 -12.57 -8.35
N ALA A 89 -4.70 -12.83 -9.59
CA ALA A 89 -3.30 -12.82 -9.96
C ALA A 89 -2.68 -11.41 -9.85
N GLU A 90 -3.44 -10.38 -10.22
CA GLU A 90 -3.01 -8.98 -10.13
C GLU A 90 -2.94 -8.51 -8.67
N ILE A 91 -3.97 -8.82 -7.86
CA ILE A 91 -4.01 -8.54 -6.42
C ILE A 91 -2.81 -9.18 -5.72
N ASN A 92 -2.49 -10.46 -6.01
CA ASN A 92 -1.37 -11.15 -5.38
C ASN A 92 -0.02 -10.49 -5.67
N LYS A 93 0.18 -9.93 -6.87
CA LYS A 93 1.39 -9.16 -7.19
C LYS A 93 1.50 -7.93 -6.30
N TYR A 94 0.45 -7.12 -6.21
CA TYR A 94 0.46 -5.92 -5.39
C TYR A 94 0.57 -6.23 -3.89
N VAL A 95 -0.08 -7.28 -3.39
CA VAL A 95 0.06 -7.73 -1.99
C VAL A 95 1.49 -8.18 -1.69
N THR A 96 2.15 -8.87 -2.62
CA THR A 96 3.56 -9.28 -2.45
C THR A 96 4.46 -8.07 -2.36
N VAL A 97 4.30 -7.11 -3.26
CA VAL A 97 5.09 -5.87 -3.26
C VAL A 97 4.80 -5.06 -2.00
N LEU A 98 3.54 -4.97 -1.55
CA LEU A 98 3.16 -4.28 -0.33
C LEU A 98 3.90 -4.84 0.89
N LYS A 99 3.96 -6.17 1.04
CA LYS A 99 4.71 -6.83 2.13
C LYS A 99 6.19 -6.47 2.09
N MET A 100 6.81 -6.52 0.91
CA MET A 100 8.22 -6.15 0.75
C MET A 100 8.48 -4.68 1.11
N VAL A 101 7.56 -3.78 0.73
CA VAL A 101 7.66 -2.35 1.08
C VAL A 101 7.52 -2.15 2.59
N GLU A 102 6.60 -2.85 3.24
CA GLU A 102 6.45 -2.83 4.70
C GLU A 102 7.70 -3.34 5.43
N GLU A 103 8.28 -4.46 4.96
CA GLU A 103 9.55 -4.97 5.47
C GLU A 103 10.69 -3.94 5.35
N ARG A 104 10.78 -3.23 4.21
CA ARG A 104 11.79 -2.18 4.00
C ARG A 104 11.59 -0.96 4.90
N ILE A 105 10.35 -0.58 5.18
CA ILE A 105 10.03 0.48 6.15
C ILE A 105 10.52 0.06 7.54
N ASP A 106 10.21 -1.16 7.96
CA ASP A 106 10.58 -1.66 9.30
C ASP A 106 12.10 -1.82 9.46
N GLU A 107 12.79 -2.35 8.45
CA GLU A 107 14.25 -2.40 8.40
C GLU A 107 14.87 -1.00 8.51
N SER A 108 14.32 -0.02 7.79
CA SER A 108 14.84 1.34 7.78
C SER A 108 14.61 2.03 9.13
N ARG A 109 13.44 1.83 9.75
CA ARG A 109 13.14 2.33 11.11
C ARG A 109 14.09 1.76 12.15
N LYS A 110 14.29 0.44 12.12
CA LYS A 110 15.19 -0.24 13.07
C LYS A 110 16.61 0.34 13.01
N LYS A 111 17.15 0.50 11.80
CA LYS A 111 18.50 1.04 11.60
C LYS A 111 18.60 2.53 11.98
N PHE A 112 17.54 3.31 11.72
CA PHE A 112 17.44 4.70 12.18
C PHE A 112 17.49 4.79 13.72
N ASP A 113 16.74 3.94 14.41
CA ASP A 113 16.71 3.90 15.88
C ASP A 113 18.06 3.44 16.48
N GLU A 114 18.72 2.45 15.88
CA GLU A 114 20.06 1.99 16.27
C GLU A 114 21.11 3.12 16.17
N LEU A 115 21.05 3.94 15.11
CA LEU A 115 21.93 5.09 14.92
C LEU A 115 21.69 6.20 15.96
N LYS A 116 20.42 6.45 16.31
CA LYS A 116 20.06 7.45 17.32
C LYS A 116 20.53 7.05 18.74
N ASN A 117 20.47 5.76 19.06
CA ASN A 117 20.89 5.24 20.36
C ASN A 117 22.42 5.21 20.51
N THR A 118 23.15 4.94 19.44
CA THR A 118 24.63 5.00 19.44
C THR A 118 25.16 6.43 19.59
N THR A 119 24.56 7.43 18.93
CA THR A 119 24.96 8.85 19.11
C THR A 119 24.71 9.38 20.52
N THR A 120 23.67 8.88 21.22
CA THR A 120 23.36 9.30 22.59
C THR A 120 24.35 8.74 23.62
N THR A 121 25.01 7.62 23.32
CA THR A 121 25.93 6.94 24.25
C THR A 121 27.34 7.53 24.21
N VAL A 122 27.74 8.13 23.08
CA VAL A 122 29.07 8.75 22.91
C VAL A 122 29.13 10.19 23.45
N ALA A 123 27.97 10.80 23.75
CA ALA A 123 27.86 12.16 24.27
C ALA A 123 27.80 12.25 25.83
N LYS A 124 28.09 11.14 26.53
CA LYS A 124 28.24 11.08 28.00
C LYS A 124 29.66 10.71 28.37
#